data_AF-A0A517XSF2-F1
#
_entry.id   AF-A0A517XSF2-F1
#
_cell.length_a   1.000
_cell.length_b   1.000
_cell.length_c   1.000
_cell.angle_alpha   90.00
_cell.angle_beta   90.00
_cell.angle_gamma   90.00
#
_symmetry.space_group_name_H-M   'P 1'
#
loop_
_entity.id
_entity.type
_entity.pdbx_description
1 polymer ?
#
loop_
_entity_poly.entity_id
_entity_poly.type
_entity_poly.pdbx_seq_one_letter_code
_entity_poly.pdbx_strand_id
1 'polypeptide(L)'
;MPNRAALLIAVETFFEAAPPVPYAAADAAELLRALPAAGYSADRCVLVAGHRTTKAGVESHLARLAKLIGKPDSLLVLVVGRAFSHKGRGYVACADTLPADLPGTAVPVTDLFAALHQTRCPEVTVLLDLDPLVVTGDLAPGGLDEGELRKLLDDSPACVTLLAAAPGERSHESATLRHGIWRSHLIEAVTGKTRSGVGKDGILTAAGLHAYLADAVPRTLRRAYEAPQEQTPLLFGDAHGGNAVADLAALLGPGGDLLDPARMKRVVFRSETPGKVKELAGFRKSHSLPDRANDWARKYVNRVAQPDIKADLDQTFDAVRETFGYKRKDLDASAERDGLGFLRTPDFEYTVTVEVNPDDPTEVIWRRDLSRLADPGFVRSEGFTSVFGSRFDRLVFEFAAPVDVAEFVDRIEDAPPEGVKVHIASGADAAEVRLAGFAGRVTVSRTAVTIEGRPGAGASLLDQFLAFLRTFRGVGEPKALPGPVH
;
A
#
# COMPACT_ATOMS: atom_id res chain seq x y z
N MET A 1 14.48 -12.24 -18.77
CA MET A 1 13.78 -12.36 -17.48
C MET A 1 14.29 -13.62 -16.79
N PRO A 2 14.56 -13.58 -15.48
CA PRO A 2 14.98 -14.77 -14.74
C PRO A 2 13.93 -15.87 -14.87
N ASN A 3 14.40 -17.10 -15.01
CA ASN A 3 13.59 -18.26 -15.28
C ASN A 3 13.05 -18.84 -13.96
N ARG A 4 11.91 -18.34 -13.48
CA ARG A 4 11.34 -18.72 -12.17
C ARG A 4 10.31 -19.84 -12.28
N ALA A 5 10.34 -20.76 -11.31
CA ALA A 5 9.38 -21.87 -11.16
C ALA A 5 8.77 -21.90 -9.77
N ALA A 6 7.64 -22.58 -9.61
CA ALA A 6 6.99 -22.72 -8.31
C ALA A 6 6.39 -24.12 -8.08
N LEU A 7 6.42 -24.56 -6.81
CA LEU A 7 5.71 -25.74 -6.31
C LEU A 7 4.83 -25.30 -5.14
N LEU A 8 3.51 -25.48 -5.27
CA LEU A 8 2.55 -25.17 -4.22
C LEU A 8 1.88 -26.48 -3.80
N ILE A 9 2.01 -26.87 -2.53
CA ILE A 9 1.37 -28.04 -1.94
C ILE A 9 0.39 -27.54 -0.89
N ALA A 10 -0.89 -27.88 -1.03
CA ALA A 10 -1.94 -27.45 -0.10
C ALA A 10 -2.81 -28.63 0.34
N VAL A 11 -2.51 -29.16 1.53
CA VAL A 11 -3.26 -30.25 2.15
C VAL A 11 -4.38 -29.65 3.01
N GLU A 12 -5.53 -29.43 2.37
CA GLU A 12 -6.69 -28.81 3.03
C GLU A 12 -7.52 -29.80 3.84
N THR A 13 -7.78 -30.99 3.30
CA THR A 13 -8.70 -31.98 3.88
C THR A 13 -7.95 -33.26 4.25
N PHE A 14 -8.29 -33.84 5.40
CA PHE A 14 -7.79 -35.12 5.86
C PHE A 14 -8.94 -36.12 5.98
N PHE A 15 -8.70 -37.38 5.64
CA PHE A 15 -9.71 -38.43 5.79
C PHE A 15 -9.94 -38.77 7.27
N GLU A 16 -8.86 -38.85 8.05
CA GLU A 16 -8.92 -39.27 9.46
C GLU A 16 -8.05 -38.43 10.41
N ALA A 17 -6.84 -38.02 9.98
CA ALA A 17 -5.84 -37.48 10.91
C ALA A 17 -6.18 -36.14 11.57
N ALA A 18 -6.94 -35.25 10.92
CA ALA A 18 -7.19 -33.90 11.44
C ALA A 18 -8.43 -33.21 10.86
N PRO A 19 -8.93 -32.17 11.55
CA PRO A 19 -9.82 -31.19 10.94
C PRO A 19 -9.15 -30.53 9.72
N PRO A 20 -9.96 -30.05 8.75
CA PRO A 20 -9.43 -29.36 7.59
C PRO A 20 -8.66 -28.09 7.98
N VAL A 21 -7.78 -27.63 7.09
CA VAL A 21 -7.09 -26.34 7.16
C VAL A 21 -7.83 -25.35 6.25
N PRO A 22 -8.73 -24.50 6.78
CA PRO A 22 -9.59 -23.66 5.96
C PRO A 22 -8.81 -22.83 4.92
N TYR A 23 -9.39 -22.76 3.73
CA TYR A 23 -8.91 -21.95 2.59
C TYR A 23 -7.56 -22.37 2.00
N ALA A 24 -6.88 -23.42 2.49
CA ALA A 24 -5.53 -23.77 2.05
C ALA A 24 -5.45 -24.00 0.53
N ALA A 25 -6.38 -24.76 -0.05
CA ALA A 25 -6.40 -25.02 -1.48
C ALA A 25 -6.78 -23.78 -2.29
N ALA A 26 -7.70 -22.96 -1.79
CA ALA A 26 -8.14 -21.73 -2.44
C ALA A 26 -7.01 -20.68 -2.47
N ASP A 27 -6.30 -20.49 -1.36
CA ASP A 27 -5.19 -19.56 -1.22
C ASP A 27 -4.02 -19.95 -2.13
N ALA A 28 -3.66 -21.24 -2.14
CA ALA A 28 -2.62 -21.74 -3.04
C ALA A 28 -3.01 -21.59 -4.52
N ALA A 29 -4.28 -21.81 -4.86
CA ALA A 29 -4.78 -21.60 -6.22
C ALA A 29 -4.83 -20.11 -6.61
N GLU A 30 -5.07 -19.21 -5.66
CA GLU A 30 -4.98 -17.76 -5.88
C GLU A 30 -3.54 -17.30 -6.08
N LEU A 31 -2.62 -17.76 -5.22
CA LEU A 31 -1.20 -17.49 -5.39
C LEU A 31 -0.72 -18.00 -6.75
N LEU A 32 -1.07 -19.23 -7.15
CA LEU A 32 -0.74 -19.79 -8.46
C LEU A 32 -1.14 -18.86 -9.61
N ARG A 33 -2.35 -18.28 -9.54
CA ARG A 33 -2.88 -17.36 -10.56
C ARG A 33 -2.13 -16.03 -10.58
N ALA A 34 -1.58 -15.60 -9.45
CA ALA A 34 -0.82 -14.34 -9.33
C ALA A 34 0.63 -14.45 -9.83
N LEU A 35 1.25 -15.63 -9.68
CA LEU A 35 2.67 -15.85 -9.97
C LEU A 35 3.13 -15.39 -11.37
N PRO A 36 2.38 -15.57 -12.48
CA PRO A 36 2.82 -15.13 -13.80
C PRO A 36 3.10 -13.62 -13.88
N ALA A 37 2.27 -12.81 -13.21
CA ALA A 37 2.47 -11.36 -13.16
C ALA A 37 3.64 -10.95 -12.25
N ALA A 38 4.07 -11.84 -11.36
CA ALA A 38 5.23 -11.70 -10.49
C ALA A 38 6.53 -12.28 -11.09
N GLY A 39 6.55 -12.55 -12.40
CA GLY A 39 7.73 -13.01 -13.13
C GLY A 39 7.93 -14.53 -13.20
N TYR A 40 6.89 -15.33 -12.91
CA TYR A 40 6.98 -16.80 -13.00
C TYR A 40 6.49 -17.35 -14.34
N SER A 41 7.10 -18.44 -14.78
CA SER A 41 6.65 -19.16 -15.98
C SER A 41 5.47 -20.07 -15.62
N ALA A 42 4.28 -19.77 -16.15
CA ALA A 42 3.05 -20.48 -15.80
C ALA A 42 3.12 -22.01 -16.06
N ASP A 43 3.84 -22.42 -17.10
CA ASP A 43 4.11 -23.83 -17.45
C ASP A 43 5.02 -24.55 -16.45
N ARG A 44 5.66 -23.81 -15.55
CA ARG A 44 6.60 -24.30 -14.52
C ARG A 44 6.09 -24.08 -13.10
N CYS A 45 4.84 -23.67 -12.96
CA CYS A 45 4.17 -23.55 -11.68
C CYS A 45 3.28 -24.78 -11.45
N VAL A 46 3.59 -25.56 -10.43
CA VAL A 46 2.91 -26.81 -10.10
C VAL A 46 2.07 -26.60 -8.84
N LEU A 47 0.77 -26.87 -8.91
CA LEU A 47 -0.10 -26.96 -7.74
C LEU A 47 -0.45 -28.42 -7.45
N VAL A 48 -0.25 -28.85 -6.20
CA VAL A 48 -0.65 -30.13 -5.64
C VAL A 48 -1.69 -29.85 -4.54
N ALA A 49 -2.96 -30.05 -4.88
CA ALA A 49 -4.10 -29.79 -4.01
C ALA A 49 -5.24 -30.76 -4.32
N GLY A 50 -6.23 -30.85 -3.42
CA GLY A 50 -7.38 -31.74 -3.56
C GLY A 50 -6.97 -33.23 -3.56
N HIS A 51 -7.51 -34.03 -4.46
CA HIS A 51 -7.25 -35.48 -4.51
C HIS A 51 -5.78 -35.90 -4.75
N ARG A 52 -4.88 -34.95 -5.03
CA ARG A 52 -3.45 -35.20 -5.28
C ARG A 52 -2.58 -35.10 -4.02
N THR A 53 -3.17 -34.79 -2.88
CA THR A 53 -2.44 -34.59 -1.60
C THR A 53 -2.38 -35.85 -0.75
N THR A 54 -2.59 -37.03 -1.33
CA THR A 54 -2.23 -38.30 -0.67
C THR A 54 -0.70 -38.43 -0.61
N LYS A 55 -0.17 -39.26 0.30
CA LYS A 55 1.27 -39.50 0.41
C LYS A 55 1.87 -39.88 -0.94
N ALA A 56 1.28 -40.88 -1.61
CA ALA A 56 1.73 -41.32 -2.92
C ALA A 56 1.64 -40.21 -3.99
N GLY A 57 0.61 -39.35 -3.92
CA GLY A 57 0.46 -38.22 -4.82
C GLY A 57 1.55 -37.16 -4.65
N VAL A 58 1.82 -36.79 -3.40
CA VAL A 58 2.87 -35.82 -3.05
C VAL A 58 4.25 -36.37 -3.40
N GLU A 59 4.58 -37.61 -3.02
CA GLU A 59 5.85 -38.25 -3.36
C GLU A 59 6.07 -38.36 -4.87
N SER A 60 5.02 -38.71 -5.62
CA SER A 60 5.09 -38.76 -7.09
C SER A 60 5.42 -37.39 -7.69
N HIS A 61 4.84 -36.32 -7.16
CA HIS A 61 5.12 -34.96 -7.60
C HIS A 61 6.54 -34.51 -7.24
N LEU A 62 7.02 -34.82 -6.03
CA LEU A 62 8.38 -34.52 -5.59
C LEU A 62 9.42 -35.25 -6.44
N ALA A 63 9.24 -36.56 -6.68
CA ALA A 63 10.13 -37.36 -7.52
C ALA A 63 10.22 -36.85 -8.97
N ARG A 64 9.15 -36.23 -9.47
CA ARG A 64 9.09 -35.66 -10.82
C ARG A 64 9.43 -34.17 -10.87
N LEU A 65 9.70 -33.53 -9.74
CA LEU A 65 9.77 -32.07 -9.64
C LEU A 65 10.75 -31.47 -10.66
N ALA A 66 11.99 -31.96 -10.71
CA ALA A 66 13.01 -31.50 -11.66
C ALA A 66 12.57 -31.60 -13.13
N LYS A 67 11.77 -32.63 -13.48
CA LYS A 67 11.21 -32.76 -14.83
C LYS A 67 10.08 -31.76 -15.08
N LEU A 68 9.26 -31.47 -14.08
CA LEU A 68 8.11 -30.58 -14.19
C LEU A 68 8.51 -29.11 -14.33
N ILE A 69 9.58 -28.68 -13.64
CA ILE A 69 10.02 -27.28 -13.63
C ILE A 69 11.18 -26.98 -14.58
N GLY A 70 11.82 -28.02 -15.11
CA GLY A 70 13.02 -27.91 -15.93
C GLY A 70 14.24 -27.44 -15.13
N LYS A 71 14.99 -26.48 -15.67
CA LYS A 71 16.17 -25.87 -15.03
C LYS A 71 15.89 -24.40 -14.71
N PRO A 72 15.14 -24.08 -13.65
CA PRO A 72 14.87 -22.71 -13.26
C PRO A 72 16.10 -22.08 -12.58
N ASP A 73 16.17 -20.75 -12.62
CA ASP A 73 17.14 -19.94 -11.87
C ASP A 73 16.72 -19.81 -10.40
N SER A 74 15.41 -19.78 -10.14
CA SER A 74 14.83 -19.71 -8.81
C SER A 74 13.58 -20.57 -8.65
N LEU A 75 13.41 -21.21 -7.50
CA LEU A 75 12.26 -22.05 -7.15
C LEU A 75 11.57 -21.52 -5.89
N LEU A 76 10.29 -21.17 -6.01
CA LEU A 76 9.42 -20.88 -4.87
C LEU A 76 8.64 -22.14 -4.47
N VAL A 77 8.68 -22.51 -3.20
CA VAL A 77 7.93 -23.64 -2.65
C VAL A 77 6.98 -23.13 -1.58
N LEU A 78 5.69 -23.43 -1.70
CA LEU A 78 4.73 -23.23 -0.62
C LEU A 78 4.22 -24.59 -0.16
N VAL A 79 4.21 -24.83 1.14
CA VAL A 79 3.55 -25.99 1.75
C VAL A 79 2.56 -25.49 2.80
N VAL A 80 1.28 -25.76 2.59
CA VAL A 80 0.18 -25.45 3.51
C VAL A 80 -0.44 -26.76 4.00
N GLY A 81 -0.61 -26.90 5.32
CA GLY A 81 -1.22 -28.10 5.88
C GLY A 81 -0.92 -28.32 7.35
N ARG A 82 -0.81 -29.58 7.75
CA ARG A 82 -0.48 -30.00 9.12
C ARG A 82 0.89 -30.67 9.14
N ALA A 83 1.64 -30.49 10.22
CA ALA A 83 2.92 -31.15 10.44
C ALA A 83 3.04 -31.72 11.85
N PHE A 84 3.84 -32.76 11.97
CA PHE A 84 4.22 -33.37 13.25
C PHE A 84 5.67 -33.81 13.19
N SER A 85 6.24 -34.08 14.35
CA SER A 85 7.54 -34.75 14.43
C SER A 85 7.38 -36.17 14.96
N HIS A 86 8.31 -37.07 14.68
CA HIS A 86 8.35 -38.41 15.24
C HIS A 86 9.81 -38.86 15.34
N LYS A 87 10.28 -39.15 16.58
CA LYS A 87 11.67 -39.52 16.88
C LYS A 87 12.70 -38.53 16.29
N GLY A 88 12.44 -37.23 16.45
CA GLY A 88 13.32 -36.15 15.99
C GLY A 88 13.33 -35.91 14.48
N ARG A 89 12.31 -36.41 13.76
CA ARG A 89 12.11 -36.16 12.32
C ARG A 89 10.75 -35.52 12.07
N GLY A 90 10.69 -34.50 11.24
CA GLY A 90 9.50 -33.77 10.84
C GLY A 90 8.81 -34.41 9.64
N TYR A 91 7.49 -34.33 9.64
CA TYR A 91 6.62 -34.89 8.61
C TYR A 91 5.52 -33.89 8.25
N VAL A 92 5.21 -33.81 6.97
CA VAL A 92 4.03 -33.13 6.44
C VAL A 92 2.91 -34.17 6.32
N ALA A 93 1.82 -33.94 7.04
CA ALA A 93 0.64 -34.80 6.95
C ALA A 93 -0.02 -34.65 5.57
N CYS A 94 -0.45 -35.78 5.03
CA CYS A 94 -1.14 -35.91 3.76
C CYS A 94 -2.64 -36.18 3.99
N ALA A 95 -3.45 -36.06 2.95
CA ALA A 95 -4.90 -36.28 3.04
C ALA A 95 -5.26 -37.68 3.59
N ASP A 96 -4.42 -38.67 3.32
CA ASP A 96 -4.52 -40.07 3.74
C ASP A 96 -3.66 -40.42 4.96
N THR A 97 -3.17 -39.43 5.71
CA THR A 97 -2.47 -39.72 6.96
C THR A 97 -3.42 -40.38 7.96
N LEU A 98 -2.94 -41.45 8.60
CA LEU A 98 -3.67 -42.27 9.56
C LEU A 98 -3.06 -42.10 10.96
N PRO A 99 -3.86 -41.83 12.01
CA PRO A 99 -3.37 -41.75 13.39
C PRO A 99 -2.62 -43.00 13.87
N ALA A 100 -2.99 -44.18 13.35
CA ALA A 100 -2.37 -45.46 13.72
C ALA A 100 -0.98 -45.68 13.10
N ASP A 101 -0.63 -44.94 12.04
CA ASP A 101 0.66 -45.05 11.35
C ASP A 101 1.08 -43.69 10.76
N LEU A 102 1.34 -42.73 11.66
CA LEU A 102 1.69 -41.37 11.23
C LEU A 102 2.92 -41.34 10.31
N PRO A 103 4.09 -41.93 10.65
CA PRO A 103 5.27 -41.85 9.79
C PRO A 103 5.09 -42.62 8.47
N GLY A 104 4.37 -43.74 8.48
CA GLY A 104 4.12 -44.55 7.29
C GLY A 104 3.16 -43.90 6.30
N THR A 105 2.30 -42.99 6.75
CA THR A 105 1.25 -42.34 5.93
C THR A 105 1.42 -40.82 5.79
N ALA A 106 2.59 -40.29 6.13
CA ALA A 106 2.98 -38.90 5.90
C ALA A 106 4.28 -38.80 5.08
N VAL A 107 4.61 -37.61 4.61
CA VAL A 107 5.83 -37.32 3.85
C VAL A 107 6.89 -36.72 4.77
N PRO A 108 8.09 -37.30 4.89
CA PRO A 108 9.18 -36.70 5.65
C PRO A 108 9.58 -35.35 5.07
N VAL A 109 9.86 -34.37 5.93
CA VAL A 109 10.39 -33.05 5.50
C VAL A 109 11.75 -33.23 4.83
N THR A 110 12.54 -34.21 5.28
CA THR A 110 13.81 -34.60 4.62
C THR A 110 13.63 -34.94 3.15
N ASP A 111 12.51 -35.56 2.77
CA ASP A 111 12.26 -36.02 1.40
C ASP A 111 11.82 -34.85 0.52
N LEU A 112 11.08 -33.88 1.09
CA LEU A 112 10.82 -32.59 0.45
C LEU A 112 12.14 -31.89 0.10
N PHE A 113 13.02 -31.66 1.08
CA PHE A 113 14.30 -30.98 0.86
C PHE A 113 15.22 -31.76 -0.10
N ALA A 114 15.26 -33.09 -0.01
CA ALA A 114 16.01 -33.91 -0.96
C ALA A 114 15.50 -33.74 -2.40
N ALA A 115 14.19 -33.65 -2.60
CA ALA A 115 13.62 -33.36 -3.92
C ALA A 115 13.98 -31.96 -4.41
N LEU A 116 14.00 -30.96 -3.53
CA LEU A 116 14.45 -29.60 -3.86
C LEU A 116 15.92 -29.58 -4.27
N HIS A 117 16.81 -30.28 -3.55
CA HIS A 117 18.23 -30.41 -3.92
C HIS A 117 18.43 -31.08 -5.28
N GLN A 118 17.62 -32.08 -5.62
CA GLN A 118 17.68 -32.77 -6.91
C GLN A 118 17.36 -31.86 -8.10
N THR A 119 16.64 -30.76 -7.88
CA THR A 119 16.38 -29.76 -8.94
C THR A 119 17.65 -29.01 -9.36
N ARG A 120 18.67 -28.97 -8.48
CA ARG A 120 19.90 -28.17 -8.65
C ARG A 120 19.61 -26.69 -8.91
N CYS A 121 18.47 -26.19 -8.42
CA CYS A 121 18.09 -24.79 -8.54
C CYS A 121 19.04 -23.91 -7.71
N PRO A 122 19.61 -22.83 -8.27
CA PRO A 122 20.53 -21.94 -7.56
C PRO A 122 19.91 -21.21 -6.37
N GLU A 123 18.67 -20.76 -6.51
CA GLU A 123 17.92 -20.08 -5.46
C GLU A 123 16.65 -20.86 -5.12
N VAL A 124 16.46 -21.18 -3.85
CA VAL A 124 15.24 -21.86 -3.37
C VAL A 124 14.66 -21.08 -2.20
N THR A 125 13.40 -20.68 -2.31
CA THR A 125 12.65 -20.08 -1.21
C THR A 125 11.53 -21.02 -0.81
N VAL A 126 11.53 -21.46 0.44
CA VAL A 126 10.52 -22.35 1.00
C VAL A 126 9.63 -21.58 1.97
N LEU A 127 8.33 -21.65 1.77
CA LEU A 127 7.31 -21.03 2.58
C LEU A 127 6.50 -22.14 3.24
N LEU A 128 6.56 -22.24 4.57
CA LEU A 128 5.90 -23.29 5.34
C LEU A 128 4.78 -22.68 6.19
N ASP A 129 3.54 -22.95 5.81
CA ASP A 129 2.34 -22.64 6.58
C ASP A 129 1.76 -23.94 7.16
N LEU A 130 2.43 -24.44 8.20
CA LEU A 130 2.21 -25.77 8.76
C LEU A 130 1.78 -25.69 10.21
N ASP A 131 0.52 -26.00 10.45
CA ASP A 131 -0.04 -26.08 11.80
C ASP A 131 0.31 -27.43 12.46
N PRO A 132 0.47 -27.50 13.78
CA PRO A 132 0.67 -28.77 14.47
C PRO A 132 -0.49 -29.75 14.21
N LEU A 133 -0.14 -31.00 13.87
CA LEU A 133 -1.07 -32.11 13.88
C LEU A 133 -1.23 -32.59 15.31
N VAL A 134 -2.38 -32.30 15.91
CA VAL A 134 -2.71 -32.75 17.27
C VAL A 134 -3.28 -34.16 17.18
N VAL A 135 -2.51 -35.16 17.61
CA VAL A 135 -2.96 -36.56 17.71
C VAL A 135 -3.17 -36.89 19.19
N THR A 136 -4.33 -37.45 19.53
CA THR A 136 -4.64 -37.87 20.90
C THR A 136 -3.78 -39.08 21.31
N GLY A 137 -2.93 -38.94 22.34
CA GLY A 137 -2.12 -40.02 22.94
C GLY A 137 -0.67 -39.62 23.26
N ASP A 138 0.13 -40.56 23.80
CA ASP A 138 1.53 -40.37 24.22
C ASP A 138 2.55 -40.15 23.08
N LEU A 139 2.07 -40.10 21.82
CA LEU A 139 2.89 -39.95 20.61
C LEU A 139 2.81 -38.53 20.02
N ALA A 140 2.63 -37.50 20.85
CA ALA A 140 2.69 -36.13 20.39
C ALA A 140 4.14 -35.63 20.33
N PRO A 141 4.67 -35.40 19.13
CA PRO A 141 5.52 -34.23 18.96
C PRO A 141 4.75 -33.12 18.24
N GLY A 142 4.73 -31.95 18.86
CA GLY A 142 4.19 -30.74 18.25
C GLY A 142 4.94 -30.38 16.97
N GLY A 143 4.23 -29.84 15.99
CA GLY A 143 4.74 -29.13 14.82
C GLY A 143 5.98 -29.72 14.13
N LEU A 144 6.72 -28.85 13.47
CA LEU A 144 8.05 -29.16 12.92
C LEU A 144 9.12 -29.05 13.99
N ASP A 145 10.12 -29.94 13.93
CA ASP A 145 11.32 -29.85 14.75
C ASP A 145 12.25 -28.76 14.20
N GLU A 146 12.45 -27.69 14.98
CA GLU A 146 13.30 -26.56 14.57
C GLU A 146 14.76 -26.98 14.40
N GLY A 147 15.24 -27.92 15.21
CA GLY A 147 16.62 -28.43 15.14
C GLY A 147 16.89 -29.17 13.82
N GLU A 148 15.96 -30.03 13.40
CA GLU A 148 16.01 -30.70 12.10
C GLU A 148 15.91 -29.68 10.96
N LEU A 149 14.99 -28.73 11.03
CA LEU A 149 14.84 -27.71 9.98
C LEU A 149 16.13 -26.89 9.82
N ARG A 150 16.72 -26.45 10.93
CA ARG A 150 17.98 -25.70 10.92
C ARG A 150 19.10 -26.52 10.31
N LYS A 151 19.22 -27.80 10.68
CA LYS A 151 20.20 -28.71 10.10
C LYS A 151 20.00 -28.90 8.60
N LEU A 152 18.76 -29.11 8.15
CA LEU A 152 18.43 -29.25 6.72
C LEU A 152 18.80 -28.01 5.92
N LEU A 153 18.70 -26.82 6.51
CA LEU A 153 19.06 -25.55 5.88
C LEU A 153 20.57 -25.29 5.89
N ASP A 154 21.26 -25.62 6.99
CA ASP A 154 22.73 -25.57 7.04
C ASP A 154 23.35 -26.50 5.98
N ASP A 155 22.71 -27.64 5.70
CA ASP A 155 23.08 -28.58 4.65
C ASP A 155 22.64 -28.12 3.23
N SER A 156 21.93 -26.99 3.11
CA SER A 156 21.30 -26.50 1.88
C SER A 156 21.73 -25.05 1.55
N PRO A 157 22.89 -24.85 0.89
CA PRO A 157 23.50 -23.53 0.68
C PRO A 157 22.78 -22.65 -0.37
N ALA A 158 21.58 -23.02 -0.79
CA ALA A 158 20.76 -22.30 -1.77
C ALA A 158 19.40 -21.90 -1.18
N CYS A 159 19.08 -22.34 0.04
CA CYS A 159 17.72 -22.34 0.56
C CYS A 159 17.53 -21.29 1.65
N VAL A 160 16.45 -20.52 1.53
CA VAL A 160 15.90 -19.67 2.58
C VAL A 160 14.50 -20.18 2.91
N THR A 161 14.15 -20.25 4.19
CA THR A 161 12.83 -20.75 4.62
C THR A 161 12.12 -19.72 5.49
N LEU A 162 10.84 -19.47 5.18
CA LEU A 162 9.94 -18.68 6.00
C LEU A 162 8.90 -19.60 6.64
N LEU A 163 8.72 -19.49 7.95
CA LEU A 163 7.61 -20.13 8.66
C LEU A 163 6.47 -19.13 8.87
N ALA A 164 5.24 -19.58 8.69
CA ALA A 164 4.06 -18.74 8.92
C ALA A 164 3.84 -18.40 10.40
N ALA A 165 4.29 -19.27 11.31
CA ALA A 165 4.18 -19.12 12.76
C ALA A 165 5.44 -19.71 13.43
N ALA A 166 5.76 -19.24 14.64
CA ALA A 166 6.88 -19.79 15.40
C ALA A 166 6.52 -21.16 15.98
N PRO A 167 7.52 -22.01 16.31
CA PRO A 167 7.26 -23.29 16.97
C PRO A 167 6.39 -23.11 18.23
N GLY A 168 5.29 -23.86 18.28
CA GLY A 168 4.31 -23.79 19.38
C GLY A 168 3.16 -22.79 19.16
N GLU A 169 3.25 -21.93 18.16
CA GLU A 169 2.15 -21.06 17.74
C GLU A 169 1.29 -21.71 16.63
N ARG A 170 0.18 -21.05 16.30
CA ARG A 170 -0.71 -21.44 15.20
C ARG A 170 -0.66 -20.43 14.06
N SER A 171 -0.92 -20.90 12.86
CA SER A 171 -1.29 -20.07 11.72
C SER A 171 -2.81 -19.93 11.67
N HIS A 172 -3.29 -18.68 11.73
CA HIS A 172 -4.72 -18.41 11.93
C HIS A 172 -5.44 -18.05 10.64
N GLU A 173 -6.72 -18.41 10.57
CA GLU A 173 -7.61 -18.13 9.44
C GLU A 173 -8.68 -17.08 9.78
N SER A 174 -8.99 -16.20 8.82
CA SER A 174 -10.06 -15.22 8.99
C SER A 174 -11.25 -15.55 8.12
N ALA A 175 -12.41 -15.79 8.74
CA ALA A 175 -13.67 -15.98 8.01
C ALA A 175 -14.08 -14.73 7.21
N THR A 176 -13.75 -13.53 7.72
CA THR A 176 -14.01 -12.25 7.04
C THR A 176 -13.14 -12.09 5.79
N LEU A 177 -11.85 -12.43 5.88
CA LEU A 177 -10.96 -12.40 4.72
C LEU A 177 -11.23 -13.58 3.77
N ARG A 178 -11.79 -14.68 4.28
CA ARG A 178 -11.93 -15.97 3.58
C ARG A 178 -10.57 -16.54 3.12
N HIS A 179 -9.55 -16.33 3.96
CA HIS A 179 -8.17 -16.72 3.73
C HIS A 179 -7.50 -17.10 5.06
N GLY A 180 -6.37 -17.83 4.99
CA GLY A 180 -5.38 -17.78 6.08
C GLY A 180 -4.82 -16.37 6.21
N ILE A 181 -4.66 -15.84 7.42
CA ILE A 181 -4.21 -14.45 7.63
C ILE A 181 -2.82 -14.24 7.02
N TRP A 182 -1.86 -15.13 7.31
CA TRP A 182 -0.52 -15.08 6.73
C TRP A 182 -0.54 -15.23 5.21
N ARG A 183 -1.31 -16.20 4.70
CA ARG A 183 -1.49 -16.46 3.27
C ARG A 183 -2.11 -15.28 2.53
N SER A 184 -3.06 -14.58 3.15
CA SER A 184 -3.69 -13.38 2.57
C SER A 184 -2.66 -12.27 2.33
N HIS A 185 -1.78 -12.04 3.30
CA HIS A 185 -0.69 -11.07 3.17
C HIS A 185 0.38 -11.53 2.17
N LEU A 186 0.70 -12.83 2.11
CA LEU A 186 1.57 -13.37 1.06
C LEU A 186 1.01 -13.07 -0.34
N ILE A 187 -0.28 -13.34 -0.56
CA ILE A 187 -0.96 -13.06 -1.83
C ILE A 187 -0.94 -11.55 -2.12
N GLU A 188 -1.22 -10.69 -1.13
CA GLU A 188 -1.13 -9.23 -1.28
C GLU A 188 0.26 -8.76 -1.71
N ALA A 189 1.32 -9.33 -1.12
CA ALA A 189 2.70 -9.00 -1.47
C ALA A 189 3.02 -9.42 -2.91
N VAL A 190 2.70 -10.66 -3.30
CA VAL A 190 3.00 -11.20 -4.64
C VAL A 190 2.13 -10.56 -5.74
N THR A 191 0.93 -10.07 -5.40
CA THR A 191 0.07 -9.34 -6.35
C THR A 191 0.42 -7.86 -6.48
N GLY A 192 1.40 -7.36 -5.73
CA GLY A 192 1.77 -5.94 -5.73
C GLY A 192 0.72 -5.02 -5.10
N LYS A 193 -0.24 -5.55 -4.32
CA LYS A 193 -1.21 -4.72 -3.57
C LYS A 193 -0.55 -3.92 -2.44
N THR A 194 0.68 -4.28 -2.07
CA THR A 194 1.54 -3.58 -1.13
C THR A 194 2.94 -3.45 -1.71
N ARG A 195 3.63 -2.34 -1.37
CA ARG A 195 5.06 -2.14 -1.67
C ARG A 195 5.96 -2.45 -0.47
N SER A 196 5.39 -2.72 0.70
CA SER A 196 6.16 -3.05 1.90
C SER A 196 7.01 -4.29 1.67
N GLY A 197 8.31 -4.19 1.95
CA GLY A 197 9.27 -5.28 1.70
C GLY A 197 9.79 -5.36 0.27
N VAL A 198 9.30 -4.54 -0.66
CA VAL A 198 9.75 -4.52 -2.05
C VAL A 198 10.88 -3.49 -2.24
N GLY A 199 11.96 -3.92 -2.89
CA GLY A 199 13.07 -3.06 -3.27
C GLY A 199 12.68 -1.99 -4.30
N LYS A 200 13.54 -0.97 -4.47
CA LYS A 200 13.33 0.09 -5.47
C LYS A 200 13.33 -0.45 -6.91
N ASP A 201 14.00 -1.56 -7.12
CA ASP A 201 14.06 -2.35 -8.36
C ASP A 201 12.78 -3.14 -8.64
N GLY A 202 11.78 -3.08 -7.75
CA GLY A 202 10.54 -3.85 -7.86
C GLY A 202 10.69 -5.29 -7.41
N ILE A 203 11.84 -5.70 -6.86
CA ILE A 203 12.07 -7.06 -6.40
C ILE A 203 11.62 -7.21 -4.95
N LEU A 204 10.71 -8.16 -4.72
CA LEU A 204 10.37 -8.63 -3.37
C LEU A 204 11.36 -9.73 -2.99
N THR A 205 12.20 -9.50 -2.00
CA THR A 205 13.16 -10.51 -1.49
C THR A 205 12.55 -11.35 -0.37
N ALA A 206 13.16 -12.48 -0.03
CA ALA A 206 12.72 -13.33 1.08
C ALA A 206 12.76 -12.59 2.43
N ALA A 207 13.83 -11.83 2.69
CA ALA A 207 13.93 -10.98 3.88
C ALA A 207 12.92 -9.82 3.86
N GLY A 208 12.68 -9.22 2.69
CA GLY A 208 11.68 -8.17 2.54
C GLY A 208 10.25 -8.67 2.80
N LEU A 209 9.92 -9.84 2.26
CA LEU A 209 8.66 -10.53 2.51
C LEU A 209 8.50 -10.88 4.00
N HIS A 210 9.54 -11.42 4.64
CA HIS A 210 9.52 -11.71 6.08
C HIS A 210 9.26 -10.45 6.91
N ALA A 211 9.98 -9.36 6.66
CA ALA A 211 9.80 -8.10 7.37
C ALA A 211 8.37 -7.55 7.22
N TYR A 212 7.78 -7.64 6.03
CA TYR A 212 6.40 -7.27 5.79
C TYR A 212 5.42 -8.15 6.59
N LEU A 213 5.57 -9.47 6.52
CA LEU A 213 4.69 -10.42 7.20
C LEU A 213 4.77 -10.28 8.72
N ALA A 214 5.98 -10.07 9.26
CA ALA A 214 6.22 -9.87 10.69
C ALA A 214 5.52 -8.61 11.24
N ASP A 215 5.31 -7.58 10.42
CA ASP A 215 4.49 -6.42 10.78
C ASP A 215 2.99 -6.64 10.53
N ALA A 216 2.62 -7.17 9.35
CA ALA A 216 1.22 -7.23 8.92
C ALA A 216 0.40 -8.26 9.70
N VAL A 217 0.96 -9.44 9.97
CA VAL A 217 0.23 -10.56 10.58
C VAL A 217 -0.25 -10.24 11.99
N PRO A 218 0.60 -9.77 12.93
CA PRO A 218 0.13 -9.40 14.27
C PRO A 218 -0.89 -8.27 14.27
N ARG A 219 -0.79 -7.31 13.33
CA ARG A 219 -1.77 -6.22 13.19
C ARG A 219 -3.14 -6.74 12.75
N THR A 220 -3.18 -7.69 11.84
CA THR A 220 -4.43 -8.30 11.37
C THR A 220 -5.05 -9.20 12.43
N LEU A 221 -4.24 -9.98 13.16
CA LEU A 221 -4.73 -10.80 14.27
C LEU A 221 -5.50 -9.99 15.32
N ARG A 222 -4.94 -8.84 15.74
CA ARG A 222 -5.59 -7.92 16.71
C ARG A 222 -6.94 -7.39 16.25
N ARG A 223 -7.22 -7.39 14.94
CA ARG A 223 -8.49 -6.95 14.36
C ARG A 223 -9.44 -8.10 14.09
N ALA A 224 -8.92 -9.29 13.80
CA ALA A 224 -9.69 -10.47 13.43
C ALA A 224 -10.25 -11.24 14.63
N TYR A 225 -9.62 -11.13 15.81
CA TYR A 225 -10.00 -11.87 17.01
C TYR A 225 -10.22 -10.94 18.21
N GLU A 226 -11.24 -11.24 19.01
CA GLU A 226 -11.50 -10.54 20.28
C GLU A 226 -10.48 -10.94 21.35
N ALA A 227 -10.15 -12.23 21.42
CA ALA A 227 -9.13 -12.76 22.32
C ALA A 227 -7.74 -12.62 21.67
N PRO A 228 -6.70 -12.15 22.40
CA PRO A 228 -5.35 -12.06 21.88
C PRO A 228 -4.89 -13.38 21.27
N GLN A 229 -4.49 -13.34 19.99
CA GLN A 229 -3.86 -14.44 19.29
C GLN A 229 -2.42 -14.06 18.96
N GLU A 230 -1.53 -15.04 18.95
CA GLU A 230 -0.12 -14.88 18.56
C GLU A 230 0.15 -15.69 17.30
N GLN A 231 0.93 -15.07 16.41
CA GLN A 231 1.50 -15.68 15.22
C GLN A 231 2.69 -14.82 14.79
N THR A 232 3.87 -15.43 14.84
CA THR A 232 5.18 -14.80 14.66
C THR A 232 5.86 -15.45 13.46
N PRO A 233 5.86 -14.80 12.30
CA PRO A 233 6.59 -15.31 11.14
C PRO A 233 8.10 -15.37 11.42
N LEU A 234 8.74 -16.48 11.05
CA LEU A 234 10.18 -16.69 11.22
C LEU A 234 10.88 -16.81 9.87
N LEU A 235 12.17 -16.49 9.85
CA LEU A 235 13.08 -16.64 8.72
C LEU A 235 14.27 -17.50 9.14
N PHE A 236 14.63 -18.48 8.32
CA PHE A 236 15.82 -19.31 8.48
C PHE A 236 16.65 -19.25 7.19
N GLY A 237 17.97 -19.33 7.33
CA GLY A 237 18.90 -19.21 6.20
C GLY A 237 19.10 -17.75 5.77
N ASP A 238 19.25 -16.83 6.73
CA ASP A 238 19.35 -15.37 6.50
C ASP A 238 20.42 -14.97 5.48
N ALA A 239 21.47 -15.79 5.32
CA ALA A 239 22.49 -15.61 4.28
C ALA A 239 21.91 -15.57 2.86
N HIS A 240 20.73 -16.17 2.65
CA HIS A 240 19.98 -16.22 1.41
C HIS A 240 18.71 -15.36 1.46
N GLY A 241 18.59 -14.44 2.43
CA GLY A 241 17.47 -13.52 2.55
C GLY A 241 17.30 -12.59 1.33
N GLY A 242 18.34 -12.43 0.52
CA GLY A 242 18.30 -11.69 -0.74
C GLY A 242 17.63 -12.42 -1.90
N ASN A 243 17.30 -13.72 -1.76
CA ASN A 243 16.63 -14.48 -2.82
C ASN A 243 15.33 -13.79 -3.24
N ALA A 244 15.13 -13.66 -4.55
CA ALA A 244 13.97 -12.95 -5.08
C ALA A 244 12.73 -13.86 -5.04
N VAL A 245 11.68 -13.42 -4.33
CA VAL A 245 10.38 -14.09 -4.23
C VAL A 245 9.39 -13.63 -5.29
N ALA A 246 9.48 -12.38 -5.74
CA ALA A 246 8.67 -11.88 -6.84
C ALA A 246 9.39 -10.74 -7.56
N ASP A 247 9.23 -10.69 -8.88
CA ASP A 247 9.54 -9.52 -9.69
C ASP A 247 8.23 -8.77 -9.93
N LEU A 248 8.07 -7.68 -9.18
CA LEU A 248 6.87 -6.85 -9.20
C LEU A 248 7.10 -5.57 -10.01
N ALA A 249 8.22 -5.42 -10.71
CA ALA A 249 8.54 -4.19 -11.44
C ALA A 249 7.46 -3.85 -12.49
N ALA A 250 6.90 -4.87 -13.15
CA ALA A 250 5.81 -4.69 -14.12
C ALA A 250 4.45 -4.37 -13.46
N LEU A 251 4.21 -4.87 -12.25
CA LEU A 251 2.96 -4.68 -11.50
C LEU A 251 2.92 -3.33 -10.77
N LEU A 252 4.06 -2.94 -10.22
CA LEU A 252 4.23 -1.73 -9.44
C LEU A 252 4.71 -0.55 -10.28
N GLY A 253 5.10 -0.79 -11.54
CA GLY A 253 5.82 0.21 -12.34
C GLY A 253 7.20 0.55 -11.75
N PRO A 254 8.01 1.35 -12.46
CA PRO A 254 9.26 1.88 -11.93
C PRO A 254 8.96 2.65 -10.62
N GLY A 255 9.66 2.30 -9.54
CA GLY A 255 9.31 2.71 -8.18
C GLY A 255 9.19 4.23 -7.98
N GLY A 256 8.15 4.63 -7.25
CA GLY A 256 8.02 5.97 -6.66
C GLY A 256 6.77 6.70 -7.13
N ASP A 257 5.63 6.29 -6.61
CA ASP A 257 4.35 6.96 -6.83
C ASP A 257 4.48 8.43 -6.38
N LEU A 258 4.30 9.37 -7.32
CA LEU A 258 4.23 10.80 -7.03
C LEU A 258 3.14 11.09 -5.96
N LEU A 259 2.12 10.24 -5.93
CA LEU A 259 1.01 10.27 -4.99
C LEU A 259 1.02 9.04 -4.05
N ASP A 260 2.20 8.64 -3.56
CA ASP A 260 2.32 7.67 -2.48
C ASP A 260 1.56 8.18 -1.22
N PRO A 261 0.51 7.49 -0.76
CA PRO A 261 -0.26 7.90 0.42
C PRO A 261 0.61 8.00 1.68
N ALA A 262 1.70 7.24 1.76
CA ALA A 262 2.64 7.29 2.88
C ALA A 262 3.49 8.58 2.89
N ARG A 263 3.58 9.28 1.75
CA ARG A 263 4.28 10.57 1.62
C ARG A 263 3.36 11.77 1.71
N MET A 264 2.04 11.57 1.78
CA MET A 264 1.07 12.66 1.83
C MET A 264 0.82 13.13 3.26
N LYS A 265 0.92 14.45 3.46
CA LYS A 265 0.52 15.13 4.70
C LYS A 265 -0.98 15.42 4.69
N ARG A 266 -1.49 16.02 3.62
CA ARG A 266 -2.91 16.34 3.44
C ARG A 266 -3.24 16.69 1.99
N VAL A 267 -4.53 16.60 1.67
CA VAL A 267 -5.13 17.03 0.40
C VAL A 267 -5.97 18.27 0.66
N VAL A 268 -5.82 19.30 -0.18
CA VAL A 268 -6.46 20.60 0.01
C VAL A 268 -6.99 21.14 -1.32
N PHE A 269 -8.26 21.56 -1.35
CA PHE A 269 -8.76 22.42 -2.43
C PHE A 269 -8.35 23.86 -2.11
N ARG A 270 -7.64 24.52 -3.02
CA ARG A 270 -7.03 25.84 -2.80
C ARG A 270 -7.48 26.84 -3.86
N SER A 271 -7.64 28.09 -3.43
CA SER A 271 -7.66 29.25 -4.30
C SER A 271 -6.67 30.30 -3.80
N GLU A 272 -6.01 30.96 -4.73
CA GLU A 272 -5.12 32.09 -4.46
C GLU A 272 -5.48 33.26 -5.36
N THR A 273 -5.79 34.41 -4.74
CA THR A 273 -6.19 35.63 -5.45
C THR A 273 -5.37 36.82 -4.97
N PRO A 274 -4.74 37.59 -5.87
CA PRO A 274 -4.02 38.80 -5.49
C PRO A 274 -5.00 39.91 -5.08
N GLY A 275 -4.55 40.81 -4.22
CA GLY A 275 -5.27 42.02 -3.82
C GLY A 275 -4.30 43.11 -3.39
N LYS A 276 -4.77 44.35 -3.24
CA LYS A 276 -3.92 45.46 -2.81
C LYS A 276 -4.08 45.75 -1.33
N VAL A 277 -2.98 46.02 -0.63
CA VAL A 277 -3.01 46.38 0.80
C VAL A 277 -3.93 47.59 1.06
N LYS A 278 -3.97 48.55 0.12
CA LYS A 278 -4.80 49.76 0.22
C LYS A 278 -6.31 49.52 0.06
N GLU A 279 -6.70 48.36 -0.46
CA GLU A 279 -8.10 47.98 -0.70
C GLU A 279 -8.70 47.17 0.45
N LEU A 280 -7.88 46.73 1.41
CA LEU A 280 -8.33 46.07 2.63
C LEU A 280 -9.16 47.03 3.50
N ALA A 281 -10.26 46.54 4.07
CA ALA A 281 -11.21 47.33 4.84
C ALA A 281 -10.59 48.00 6.08
N GLY A 282 -9.56 47.41 6.67
CA GLY A 282 -8.85 48.01 7.80
C GLY A 282 -7.84 49.11 7.41
N PHE A 283 -7.62 49.36 6.12
CA PHE A 283 -6.63 50.32 5.65
C PHE A 283 -7.13 51.76 5.86
N ARG A 284 -6.23 52.66 6.25
CA ARG A 284 -6.53 54.09 6.45
C ARG A 284 -5.56 54.92 5.65
N LYS A 285 -6.03 56.06 5.12
CA LYS A 285 -5.20 56.98 4.31
C LYS A 285 -3.93 57.49 5.02
N SER A 286 -3.92 57.46 6.35
CA SER A 286 -2.76 57.83 7.17
C SER A 286 -1.73 56.72 7.35
N HIS A 287 -2.01 55.49 6.89
CA HIS A 287 -1.06 54.39 6.97
C HIS A 287 -0.10 54.39 5.79
N SER A 288 1.16 54.07 6.06
CA SER A 288 2.15 53.78 5.02
C SER A 288 1.97 52.36 4.48
N LEU A 289 2.20 52.19 3.18
CA LEU A 289 2.29 50.86 2.57
C LEU A 289 3.62 50.20 2.96
N PRO A 290 3.66 48.86 3.08
CA PRO A 290 4.91 48.15 3.23
C PRO A 290 5.81 48.35 2.01
N ASP A 291 7.11 48.52 2.27
CA ASP A 291 8.16 48.61 1.26
C ASP A 291 8.95 47.30 1.13
N ARG A 292 8.79 46.37 2.09
CA ARG A 292 9.45 45.06 2.16
C ARG A 292 8.54 44.02 2.83
N ALA A 293 8.61 42.76 2.37
CA ALA A 293 7.88 41.63 2.95
C ALA A 293 8.56 41.05 4.20
N ASN A 294 8.60 41.83 5.28
CA ASN A 294 9.19 41.46 6.57
C ASN A 294 8.14 41.14 7.65
N ASP A 295 8.58 40.78 8.86
CA ASP A 295 7.68 40.46 9.98
C ASP A 295 6.75 41.62 10.36
N TRP A 296 7.21 42.85 10.18
CA TRP A 296 6.37 44.03 10.42
C TRP A 296 5.25 44.10 9.38
N ALA A 297 5.56 43.92 8.09
CA ALA A 297 4.59 43.92 7.01
C ALA A 297 3.55 42.81 7.18
N ARG A 298 3.99 41.60 7.56
CA ARG A 298 3.11 40.48 7.93
C ARG A 298 2.14 40.88 9.04
N LYS A 299 2.63 41.32 10.21
CA LYS A 299 1.79 41.74 11.34
C LYS A 299 0.87 42.91 10.99
N TYR A 300 1.34 43.82 10.15
CA TYR A 300 0.56 44.95 9.68
C TYR A 300 -0.61 44.50 8.79
N VAL A 301 -0.35 43.68 7.77
CA VAL A 301 -1.36 43.11 6.86
C VAL A 301 -2.38 42.29 7.65
N ASN A 302 -1.94 41.40 8.53
CA ASN A 302 -2.81 40.54 9.35
C ASN A 302 -3.83 41.36 10.15
N ARG A 303 -3.40 42.48 10.72
CA ARG A 303 -4.27 43.40 11.47
C ARG A 303 -5.24 44.15 10.56
N VAL A 304 -4.77 44.58 9.39
CA VAL A 304 -5.55 45.41 8.46
C VAL A 304 -6.58 44.57 7.69
N ALA A 305 -6.28 43.30 7.42
CA ALA A 305 -7.17 42.36 6.72
C ALA A 305 -8.21 41.69 7.64
N GLN A 306 -8.13 41.89 8.96
CA GLN A 306 -9.02 41.21 9.91
C GLN A 306 -10.52 41.40 9.62
N PRO A 307 -11.02 42.61 9.27
CA PRO A 307 -12.43 42.80 8.93
C PRO A 307 -12.82 42.04 7.66
N ASP A 308 -11.93 42.00 6.67
CA ASP A 308 -12.15 41.31 5.39
C ASP A 308 -12.16 39.78 5.59
N ILE A 309 -11.24 39.24 6.40
CA ILE A 309 -11.23 37.82 6.79
C ILE A 309 -12.53 37.44 7.50
N LYS A 310 -13.01 38.30 8.41
CA LYS A 310 -14.27 38.07 9.09
C LYS A 310 -15.45 38.06 8.10
N ALA A 311 -15.49 38.99 7.16
CA ALA A 311 -16.55 39.05 6.15
C ALA A 311 -16.56 37.80 5.25
N ASP A 312 -15.39 37.31 4.84
CA ASP A 312 -15.23 36.07 4.07
C ASP A 312 -15.75 34.85 4.84
N LEU A 313 -15.42 34.75 6.13
CA LEU A 313 -15.90 33.68 7.00
C LEU A 313 -17.41 33.76 7.25
N ASP A 314 -17.95 34.94 7.53
CA ASP A 314 -19.38 35.12 7.79
C ASP A 314 -20.20 34.74 6.53
N GLN A 315 -19.76 35.17 5.34
CA GLN A 315 -20.40 34.78 4.07
C GLN A 315 -20.33 33.27 3.84
N THR A 316 -19.17 32.65 4.11
CA THR A 316 -18.98 31.21 3.94
C THR A 316 -19.82 30.43 4.95
N PHE A 317 -19.89 30.89 6.20
CA PHE A 317 -20.70 30.31 7.27
C PHE A 317 -22.19 30.28 6.89
N ASP A 318 -22.73 31.39 6.40
CA ASP A 318 -24.13 31.46 6.01
C ASP A 318 -24.43 30.52 4.83
N ALA A 319 -23.58 30.52 3.80
CA ALA A 319 -23.72 29.66 2.63
C ALA A 319 -23.68 28.16 2.98
N VAL A 320 -22.73 27.74 3.84
CA VAL A 320 -22.63 26.33 4.24
C VAL A 320 -23.77 25.93 5.17
N ARG A 321 -24.20 26.83 6.05
CA ARG A 321 -25.30 26.56 6.98
C ARG A 321 -26.62 26.37 6.24
N GLU A 322 -26.91 27.23 5.26
CA GLU A 322 -28.12 27.15 4.45
C GLU A 322 -28.13 25.90 3.57
N THR A 323 -26.99 25.60 2.93
CA THR A 323 -26.92 24.52 1.93
C THR A 323 -26.84 23.13 2.56
N PHE A 324 -26.04 22.96 3.62
CA PHE A 324 -25.81 21.65 4.25
C PHE A 324 -26.67 21.40 5.48
N GLY A 325 -27.48 22.38 5.91
CA GLY A 325 -28.39 22.24 7.05
C GLY A 325 -27.70 22.09 8.41
N TYR A 326 -26.43 22.47 8.53
CA TYR A 326 -25.70 22.43 9.80
C TYR A 326 -26.38 23.29 10.87
N LYS A 327 -26.37 22.81 12.12
CA LYS A 327 -26.86 23.61 13.25
C LYS A 327 -25.72 24.51 13.74
N ARG A 328 -26.07 25.61 14.42
CA ARG A 328 -25.09 26.53 15.02
C ARG A 328 -24.02 25.82 15.87
N LYS A 329 -24.38 24.72 16.55
CA LYS A 329 -23.47 23.95 17.40
C LYS A 329 -22.48 23.07 16.63
N ASP A 330 -22.75 22.82 15.35
CA ASP A 330 -21.93 21.98 14.47
C ASP A 330 -20.86 22.82 13.73
N LEU A 331 -20.93 24.15 13.87
CA LEU A 331 -20.06 25.10 13.19
C LEU A 331 -19.22 25.86 14.21
N ASP A 332 -17.90 25.86 14.00
CA ASP A 332 -16.93 26.64 14.77
C ASP A 332 -16.19 27.58 13.84
N ALA A 333 -16.49 28.88 13.92
CA ALA A 333 -15.93 29.91 13.07
C ALA A 333 -15.12 30.90 13.93
N SER A 334 -13.88 31.16 13.53
CA SER A 334 -13.02 32.14 14.22
C SER A 334 -12.15 32.89 13.22
N ALA A 335 -12.10 34.22 13.39
CA ALA A 335 -11.14 35.08 12.73
C ALA A 335 -10.05 35.43 13.74
N GLU A 336 -8.86 34.83 13.58
CA GLU A 336 -7.71 35.09 14.44
C GLU A 336 -7.03 36.42 14.06
N ARG A 337 -6.23 36.97 15.00
CA ARG A 337 -5.55 38.27 14.80
C ARG A 337 -4.24 38.15 14.03
N ASP A 338 -3.84 36.94 13.68
CA ASP A 338 -2.61 36.59 12.98
C ASP A 338 -2.80 36.45 11.47
N GLY A 339 -3.93 36.92 10.92
CA GLY A 339 -4.20 36.88 9.49
C GLY A 339 -4.78 35.54 9.00
N LEU A 340 -5.14 34.65 9.93
CA LEU A 340 -5.85 33.40 9.68
C LEU A 340 -7.30 33.50 10.13
N GLY A 341 -8.20 32.95 9.32
CA GLY A 341 -9.56 32.65 9.70
C GLY A 341 -9.88 31.19 9.39
N PHE A 342 -10.70 30.54 10.22
CA PHE A 342 -11.17 29.19 9.96
C PHE A 342 -12.66 29.02 10.24
N LEU A 343 -13.25 28.04 9.55
CA LEU A 343 -14.58 27.50 9.77
C LEU A 343 -14.47 25.97 9.78
N ARG A 344 -14.68 25.38 10.95
CA ARG A 344 -14.73 23.93 11.14
C ARG A 344 -16.16 23.47 11.12
N THR A 345 -16.39 22.39 10.38
CA THR A 345 -17.66 21.69 10.25
C THR A 345 -17.44 20.20 10.50
N PRO A 346 -18.50 19.37 10.61
CA PRO A 346 -18.35 17.92 10.71
C PRO A 346 -17.68 17.31 9.48
N ASP A 347 -17.88 17.89 8.30
CA ASP A 347 -17.48 17.28 7.03
C ASP A 347 -16.21 17.87 6.43
N PHE A 348 -15.81 19.08 6.83
CA PHE A 348 -14.63 19.77 6.31
C PHE A 348 -14.15 20.91 7.22
N GLU A 349 -12.93 21.37 6.97
CA GLU A 349 -12.36 22.60 7.52
C GLU A 349 -12.04 23.58 6.39
N TYR A 350 -12.67 24.76 6.42
CA TYR A 350 -12.36 25.89 5.56
C TYR A 350 -11.41 26.84 6.29
N THR A 351 -10.37 27.30 5.62
CA THR A 351 -9.45 28.31 6.14
C THR A 351 -9.23 29.41 5.11
N VAL A 352 -9.06 30.64 5.58
CA VAL A 352 -8.72 31.80 4.78
C VAL A 352 -7.53 32.50 5.42
N THR A 353 -6.48 32.76 4.64
CA THR A 353 -5.32 33.53 5.08
C THR A 353 -5.05 34.70 4.14
N VAL A 354 -4.49 35.77 4.71
CA VAL A 354 -4.01 36.93 3.95
C VAL A 354 -2.55 37.14 4.27
N GLU A 355 -1.69 36.96 3.28
CA GLU A 355 -0.24 37.10 3.42
C GLU A 355 0.25 38.27 2.57
N VAL A 356 1.29 38.99 3.03
CA VAL A 356 1.96 40.00 2.19
C VAL A 356 2.62 39.31 1.00
N ASN A 357 2.45 39.85 -0.20
CA ASN A 357 3.13 39.32 -1.39
C ASN A 357 4.65 39.56 -1.25
N PRO A 358 5.50 38.52 -1.31
CA PRO A 358 6.94 38.68 -1.18
C PRO A 358 7.57 39.47 -2.34
N ASP A 359 6.97 39.41 -3.53
CA ASP A 359 7.46 40.05 -4.75
C ASP A 359 7.02 41.52 -4.86
N ASP A 360 5.83 41.84 -4.36
CA ASP A 360 5.31 43.21 -4.23
C ASP A 360 4.69 43.44 -2.84
N PRO A 361 5.44 44.04 -1.89
CA PRO A 361 4.94 44.28 -0.53
C PRO A 361 3.73 45.22 -0.43
N THR A 362 3.33 45.88 -1.52
CA THR A 362 2.10 46.69 -1.58
C THR A 362 0.85 45.86 -1.89
N GLU A 363 1.04 44.58 -2.20
CA GLU A 363 0.01 43.60 -2.48
C GLU A 363 -0.10 42.54 -1.37
N VAL A 364 -1.25 41.87 -1.37
CA VAL A 364 -1.53 40.70 -0.53
C VAL A 364 -1.98 39.53 -1.39
N ILE A 365 -1.71 38.33 -0.90
CA ILE A 365 -2.20 37.09 -1.46
C ILE A 365 -3.26 36.57 -0.50
N TRP A 366 -4.49 36.50 -1.00
CA TRP A 366 -5.57 35.78 -0.32
C TRP A 366 -5.46 34.32 -0.68
N ARG A 367 -5.31 33.46 0.33
CA ARG A 367 -5.36 32.00 0.17
C ARG A 367 -6.60 31.47 0.88
N ARG A 368 -7.37 30.63 0.19
CA ARG A 368 -8.52 29.93 0.79
C ARG A 368 -8.35 28.45 0.54
N ASP A 369 -8.43 27.68 1.62
CA ASP A 369 -8.18 26.25 1.63
C ASP A 369 -9.38 25.52 2.21
N LEU A 370 -9.83 24.47 1.53
CA LEU A 370 -10.77 23.49 2.04
C LEU A 370 -10.04 22.15 2.26
N SER A 371 -10.08 21.64 3.49
CA SER A 371 -9.33 20.46 3.91
C SER A 371 -10.13 19.61 4.90
N ARG A 372 -9.52 18.54 5.43
CA ARG A 372 -10.11 17.60 6.40
C ARG A 372 -11.51 17.11 5.98
N LEU A 373 -11.62 16.69 4.71
CA LEU A 373 -12.86 16.14 4.18
C LEU A 373 -13.18 14.80 4.87
N ALA A 374 -14.34 14.71 5.52
CA ALA A 374 -14.75 13.53 6.28
C ALA A 374 -15.19 12.37 5.39
N ASP A 375 -15.87 12.68 4.29
CA ASP A 375 -16.34 11.72 3.30
C ASP A 375 -15.96 12.17 1.89
N PRO A 376 -15.34 11.30 1.06
CA PRO A 376 -15.07 11.64 -0.33
C PRO A 376 -16.31 11.85 -1.20
N GLY A 377 -17.46 11.28 -0.82
CA GLY A 377 -18.75 11.52 -1.47
C GLY A 377 -19.20 12.99 -1.34
N PHE A 378 -18.77 13.68 -0.29
CA PHE A 378 -19.08 15.09 -0.04
C PHE A 378 -18.72 16.00 -1.21
N VAL A 379 -17.54 15.81 -1.82
CA VAL A 379 -17.05 16.65 -2.93
C VAL A 379 -17.88 16.48 -4.21
N ARG A 380 -18.60 15.36 -4.33
CA ARG A 380 -19.53 15.09 -5.45
C ARG A 380 -20.96 15.57 -5.18
N SER A 381 -21.24 16.10 -3.99
CA SER A 381 -22.59 16.52 -3.63
C SER A 381 -23.01 17.79 -4.39
N GLU A 382 -24.31 17.92 -4.64
CA GLU A 382 -24.89 19.15 -5.19
C GLU A 382 -24.62 20.35 -4.28
N GLY A 383 -24.66 20.14 -2.96
CA GLY A 383 -24.36 21.17 -1.97
C GLY A 383 -22.91 21.70 -2.07
N PHE A 384 -21.94 20.80 -2.26
CA PHE A 384 -20.55 21.20 -2.51
C PHE A 384 -20.42 22.05 -3.77
N THR A 385 -21.04 21.60 -4.86
CA THR A 385 -21.00 22.31 -6.14
C THR A 385 -21.63 23.70 -6.02
N SER A 386 -22.75 23.81 -5.30
CA SER A 386 -23.45 25.08 -5.03
C SER A 386 -22.58 26.09 -4.28
N VAL A 387 -21.91 25.67 -3.20
CA VAL A 387 -21.15 26.58 -2.34
C VAL A 387 -19.73 26.84 -2.85
N PHE A 388 -19.07 25.82 -3.42
CA PHE A 388 -17.64 25.83 -3.70
C PHE A 388 -17.27 25.60 -5.16
N GLY A 389 -18.22 25.24 -6.03
CA GLY A 389 -17.95 24.74 -7.39
C GLY A 389 -17.15 25.68 -8.30
N SER A 390 -17.14 26.98 -8.02
CA SER A 390 -16.33 27.98 -8.73
C SER A 390 -15.27 28.67 -7.85
N ARG A 391 -15.22 28.34 -6.56
CA ARG A 391 -14.40 29.05 -5.58
C ARG A 391 -12.96 28.58 -5.54
N PHE A 392 -12.72 27.31 -5.89
CA PHE A 392 -11.38 26.70 -5.88
C PHE A 392 -10.93 26.36 -7.29
N ASP A 393 -9.70 26.75 -7.61
CA ASP A 393 -9.07 26.54 -8.92
C ASP A 393 -7.92 25.52 -8.85
N ARG A 394 -7.48 25.14 -7.64
CA ARG A 394 -6.37 24.23 -7.41
C ARG A 394 -6.72 23.08 -6.47
N LEU A 395 -6.11 21.93 -6.73
CA LEU A 395 -6.03 20.81 -5.81
C LEU A 395 -4.56 20.57 -5.46
N VAL A 396 -4.25 20.60 -4.17
CA VAL A 396 -2.88 20.55 -3.65
C VAL A 396 -2.71 19.30 -2.78
N PHE A 397 -1.70 18.51 -3.11
CA PHE A 397 -1.21 17.38 -2.31
C PHE A 397 0.06 17.82 -1.61
N GLU A 398 -0.04 18.14 -0.32
CA GLU A 398 1.14 18.52 0.46
C GLU A 398 1.87 17.25 0.92
N PHE A 399 3.19 17.22 0.74
CA PHE A 399 4.02 16.11 1.17
C PHE A 399 4.37 16.22 2.66
N ALA A 400 4.48 15.07 3.32
CA ALA A 400 4.96 14.95 4.69
C ALA A 400 6.48 15.21 4.80
N ALA A 401 7.21 14.95 3.72
CA ALA A 401 8.64 15.23 3.59
C ALA A 401 8.93 15.79 2.18
N PRO A 402 9.94 16.67 2.03
CA PRO A 402 10.30 17.19 0.72
C PRO A 402 10.74 16.09 -0.26
N VAL A 403 10.45 16.28 -1.55
CA VAL A 403 10.83 15.40 -2.65
C VAL A 403 11.91 16.04 -3.52
N ASP A 404 12.73 15.21 -4.15
CA ASP A 404 13.69 15.64 -5.16
C ASP A 404 12.98 15.80 -6.51
N VAL A 405 12.83 17.05 -6.94
CA VAL A 405 12.14 17.39 -8.19
C VAL A 405 13.00 17.04 -9.41
N ALA A 406 14.33 17.14 -9.32
CA ALA A 406 15.21 16.79 -10.43
C ALA A 406 15.16 15.27 -10.68
N GLU A 407 15.28 14.47 -9.61
CA GLU A 407 15.10 13.01 -9.71
C GLU A 407 13.73 12.65 -10.31
N PHE A 408 12.67 13.38 -9.94
CA PHE A 408 11.35 13.16 -10.52
C PHE A 408 11.29 13.42 -12.03
N VAL A 409 11.90 14.51 -12.50
CA VAL A 409 11.93 14.85 -13.94
C VAL A 409 12.78 13.85 -14.71
N ASP A 410 14.00 13.57 -14.24
CA ASP A 410 14.92 12.61 -14.87
C ASP A 410 14.21 11.27 -15.11
N ARG A 411 13.45 10.78 -14.14
CA ARG A 411 12.67 9.53 -14.27
C ARG A 411 11.59 9.57 -15.35
N ILE A 412 10.90 10.69 -15.52
CA ILE A 412 9.88 10.82 -16.57
C ILE A 412 10.56 10.95 -17.94
N GLU A 413 11.72 11.60 -18.01
CA GLU A 413 12.48 11.72 -19.25
C GLU A 413 13.11 10.38 -19.68
N ASP A 414 13.57 9.57 -18.73
CA ASP A 414 14.14 8.23 -18.96
C ASP A 414 13.09 7.20 -19.40
N ALA A 415 11.86 7.33 -18.93
CA ALA A 415 10.74 6.43 -19.24
C ALA A 415 9.44 7.21 -19.49
N PRO A 416 9.33 7.95 -20.61
CA PRO A 416 8.23 8.86 -20.87
C PRO A 416 6.90 8.10 -20.98
N PRO A 417 5.96 8.28 -20.04
CA PRO A 417 4.65 7.66 -20.14
C PRO A 417 3.88 8.21 -21.34
N GLU A 418 3.04 7.37 -21.95
CA GLU A 418 2.27 7.77 -23.13
C GLU A 418 1.39 9.00 -22.82
N GLY A 419 1.53 10.06 -23.62
CA GLY A 419 0.77 11.29 -23.45
C GLY A 419 1.28 12.23 -22.34
N VAL A 420 2.40 11.93 -21.67
CA VAL A 420 2.97 12.79 -20.62
C VAL A 420 4.15 13.59 -21.18
N LYS A 421 4.20 14.88 -20.88
CA LYS A 421 5.35 15.75 -21.14
C LYS A 421 5.73 16.50 -19.87
N VAL A 422 7.02 16.59 -19.60
CA VAL A 422 7.55 17.33 -18.45
C VAL A 422 8.38 18.50 -18.96
N HIS A 423 8.30 19.62 -18.26
CA HIS A 423 9.08 20.79 -18.52
C HIS A 423 9.66 21.32 -17.21
N ILE A 424 10.98 21.43 -17.15
CA ILE A 424 11.70 22.06 -16.03
C ILE A 424 12.58 23.18 -16.59
N ALA A 425 12.52 24.36 -15.96
CA ALA A 425 13.43 25.45 -16.31
C ALA A 425 14.76 25.27 -15.57
N SER A 426 15.88 25.67 -16.19
CA SER A 426 17.21 25.56 -15.58
C SER A 426 17.25 26.28 -14.22
N GLY A 427 17.49 25.51 -13.14
CA GLY A 427 17.54 26.03 -11.77
C GLY A 427 16.19 26.14 -11.05
N ALA A 428 15.11 25.60 -11.62
CA ALA A 428 13.79 25.62 -10.99
C ALA A 428 13.65 24.51 -9.92
N ASP A 429 13.07 24.85 -8.77
CA ASP A 429 12.65 23.92 -7.71
C ASP A 429 11.27 23.28 -7.97
N ALA A 430 10.77 23.41 -9.19
CA ALA A 430 9.49 22.89 -9.62
C ALA A 430 9.50 22.47 -11.09
N ALA A 431 8.70 21.46 -11.43
CA ALA A 431 8.50 20.95 -12.78
C ALA A 431 7.02 21.05 -13.18
N GLU A 432 6.75 21.43 -14.44
CA GLU A 432 5.42 21.40 -15.03
C GLU A 432 5.21 20.08 -15.76
N VAL A 433 4.11 19.39 -15.45
CA VAL A 433 3.69 18.15 -16.11
C VAL A 433 2.45 18.44 -16.94
N ARG A 434 2.51 18.14 -18.24
CA ARG A 434 1.40 18.22 -19.19
C ARG A 434 0.95 16.84 -19.60
N LEU A 435 -0.37 16.62 -19.63
CA LEU A 435 -0.96 15.34 -19.99
C LEU A 435 -1.86 15.51 -21.21
N ALA A 436 -1.77 14.58 -22.16
CA ALA A 436 -2.64 14.50 -23.30
C ALA A 436 -4.10 14.31 -22.84
N GLY A 437 -5.02 15.12 -23.38
CA GLY A 437 -6.44 15.09 -22.98
C GLY A 437 -6.75 15.77 -21.64
N PHE A 438 -5.76 16.28 -20.92
CA PHE A 438 -5.96 17.07 -19.70
C PHE A 438 -5.82 18.56 -20.00
N ALA A 439 -6.88 19.33 -19.74
CA ALA A 439 -6.89 20.76 -20.03
C ALA A 439 -6.21 21.61 -18.94
N GLY A 440 -6.05 21.07 -17.73
CA GLY A 440 -5.42 21.75 -16.60
C GLY A 440 -3.89 21.78 -16.66
N ARG A 441 -3.27 22.33 -15.61
CA ARG A 441 -1.82 22.35 -15.41
C ARG A 441 -1.47 21.54 -14.17
N VAL A 442 -0.38 20.78 -14.21
CA VAL A 442 0.14 20.08 -13.04
C VAL A 442 1.54 20.59 -12.76
N THR A 443 1.78 20.98 -11.52
CA THR A 443 3.09 21.46 -11.05
C THR A 443 3.54 20.58 -9.91
N VAL A 444 4.74 20.03 -10.02
CA VAL A 444 5.41 19.28 -8.95
C VAL A 444 6.47 20.18 -8.36
N SER A 445 6.42 20.41 -7.06
CA SER A 445 7.42 21.14 -6.29
C SER A 445 8.02 20.22 -5.23
N ARG A 446 9.06 20.69 -4.54
CA ARG A 446 9.66 19.95 -3.42
C ARG A 446 8.65 19.56 -2.34
N THR A 447 7.61 20.34 -2.10
CA THR A 447 6.71 20.14 -0.95
C THR A 447 5.29 19.78 -1.33
N ALA A 448 4.95 19.83 -2.61
CA ALA A 448 3.59 19.51 -3.05
C ALA A 448 3.48 19.17 -4.53
N VAL A 449 2.41 18.43 -4.87
CA VAL A 449 1.82 18.41 -6.23
C VAL A 449 0.64 19.37 -6.24
N THR A 450 0.60 20.26 -7.24
CA THR A 450 -0.52 21.18 -7.47
C THR A 450 -1.15 20.90 -8.81
N ILE A 451 -2.46 20.72 -8.83
CA ILE A 451 -3.27 20.52 -10.03
C ILE A 451 -4.17 21.73 -10.18
N GLU A 452 -3.98 22.50 -11.24
CA GLU A 452 -4.77 23.68 -11.56
C GLU A 452 -5.76 23.34 -12.69
N GLY A 453 -7.06 23.48 -12.42
CA GLY A 453 -8.10 23.30 -13.43
C GLY A 453 -8.26 24.54 -14.31
N ARG A 454 -8.77 24.40 -15.54
CA ARG A 454 -9.21 25.57 -16.32
C ARG A 454 -10.59 26.06 -15.84
N PRO A 455 -10.77 27.35 -15.54
CA PRO A 455 -12.09 27.94 -15.36
C PRO A 455 -12.95 27.76 -16.62
N GLY A 456 -14.17 27.25 -16.48
CA GLY A 456 -15.20 27.25 -17.55
C GLY A 456 -15.32 26.02 -18.45
N ALA A 457 -14.64 24.89 -18.16
CA ALA A 457 -14.65 23.70 -19.03
C ALA A 457 -15.77 22.66 -18.76
N GLY A 458 -16.80 22.98 -17.97
CA GLY A 458 -17.95 22.08 -17.71
C GLY A 458 -17.67 20.84 -16.85
N ALA A 459 -16.42 20.39 -16.72
CA ALA A 459 -16.00 19.35 -15.77
C ALA A 459 -15.46 19.99 -14.48
N SER A 460 -15.91 19.49 -13.32
CA SER A 460 -15.44 20.00 -12.02
C SER A 460 -13.93 19.78 -11.86
N LEU A 461 -13.26 20.60 -11.05
CA LEU A 461 -11.85 20.40 -10.69
C LEU A 461 -11.59 18.98 -10.15
N LEU A 462 -12.59 18.41 -9.48
CA LEU A 462 -12.58 17.02 -9.01
C LEU A 462 -12.59 16.01 -10.18
N ASP A 463 -13.39 16.21 -11.22
CA ASP A 463 -13.42 15.32 -12.39
C ASP A 463 -12.11 15.38 -13.18
N GLN A 464 -11.57 16.59 -13.34
CA GLN A 464 -10.26 16.82 -13.94
C GLN A 464 -9.17 16.10 -13.13
N PHE A 465 -9.25 16.15 -11.80
CA PHE A 465 -8.36 15.39 -10.93
C PHE A 465 -8.57 13.87 -10.98
N LEU A 466 -9.81 13.37 -11.04
CA LEU A 466 -10.04 11.93 -11.20
C LEU A 466 -9.55 11.43 -12.56
N ALA A 467 -9.59 12.25 -13.60
CA ALA A 467 -8.97 11.98 -14.90
C ALA A 467 -7.44 11.97 -14.82
N PHE A 468 -6.84 12.91 -14.07
CA PHE A 468 -5.42 12.90 -13.74
C PHE A 468 -5.02 11.60 -13.02
N LEU A 469 -5.72 11.23 -11.95
CA LEU A 469 -5.49 9.98 -11.22
C LEU A 469 -5.66 8.75 -12.12
N ARG A 470 -6.66 8.72 -13.01
CA ARG A 470 -6.87 7.62 -13.98
C ARG A 470 -5.70 7.45 -14.93
N THR A 471 -5.11 8.54 -15.40
CA THR A 471 -3.92 8.51 -16.27
C THR A 471 -2.69 7.99 -15.52
N PHE A 472 -2.62 8.25 -14.21
CA PHE A 472 -1.56 7.79 -13.30
C PHE A 472 -1.95 6.57 -12.46
N ARG A 473 -2.98 5.78 -12.82
CA ARG A 473 -3.48 4.64 -12.00
C ARG A 473 -2.48 3.49 -11.80
N GLY A 474 -1.32 3.53 -12.45
CA GLY A 474 -0.18 2.68 -12.12
C GLY A 474 0.71 3.21 -10.99
N VAL A 475 0.41 4.40 -10.43
CA VAL A 475 1.28 5.12 -9.47
C VAL A 475 0.51 5.68 -8.24
N GLY A 476 -0.38 4.86 -7.66
CA GLY A 476 -0.89 5.09 -6.29
C GLY A 476 -2.18 5.89 -6.20
N GLU A 477 -3.26 5.23 -5.78
CA GLU A 477 -4.47 5.92 -5.32
C GLU A 477 -4.29 6.35 -3.84
N PRO A 478 -4.55 7.61 -3.48
CA PRO A 478 -4.70 8.00 -2.09
C PRO A 478 -5.89 7.27 -1.47
N LYS A 479 -5.70 6.59 -0.33
CA LYS A 479 -6.77 5.94 0.47
C LYS A 479 -7.95 6.87 0.83
N ALA A 480 -7.77 8.18 0.66
CA ALA A 480 -8.79 9.19 0.91
C ALA A 480 -9.83 9.34 -0.21
N LEU A 481 -9.86 8.49 -1.24
CA LEU A 481 -10.83 8.59 -2.34
C LEU A 481 -11.35 7.20 -2.75
N PRO A 482 -12.65 7.01 -3.02
CA PRO A 482 -13.21 5.74 -3.43
C PRO A 482 -13.01 5.54 -4.93
N GLY A 483 -12.88 4.28 -5.32
CA GLY A 483 -12.89 3.85 -6.72
C GLY A 483 -14.17 4.22 -7.48
N PRO A 484 -14.16 4.09 -8.82
CA PRO A 484 -15.30 4.44 -9.66
C PRO A 484 -16.50 3.54 -9.38
N VAL A 485 -17.71 4.14 -9.38
CA VAL A 485 -18.98 3.41 -9.47
C VAL A 485 -19.24 3.19 -10.96
N HIS A 486 -19.51 1.94 -11.33
CA HIS A 486 -19.85 1.54 -12.71
C HIS A 486 -21.22 2.06 -13.14
#